data_AF-A0A8H4MAE4-F1
#
_entry.id   AF-A0A8H4MAE4-F1
#
_cell.length_a   1.000
_cell.length_b   1.000
_cell.length_c   1.000
_cell.angle_alpha   90.00
_cell.angle_beta   90.00
_cell.angle_gamma   90.00
#
_symmetry.space_group_name_H-M   'P 1'
#
loop_
_entity.id
_entity.type
_entity.pdbx_description
1 polymer ?
#
loop_
_entity_poly.entity_id
_entity_poly.type
_entity_poly.pdbx_seq_one_letter_code
_entity_poly.pdbx_strand_id
1 'polypeptide(L)'
;MASIDDSIFSDAPAATTKHLIAERLWGPQPIVQQFSNGVRSREIELDAYFRFYIASCARTLHYSGGHMPVQTHRQLMDIVQQLRSGCSRDTIRNSISPLHRADDTIDLAAQLLLMLSFRSPQYAISGTERVLWAEGALESSIQQHFSGPKLTDTTVTLDAEFTGYNIEKVAGIEISWTDNLADHLRLIEGETKVAIFHHVAFLECQKQ
;
A
#
# COMPACT_ATOMS: atom_id res chain seq x y z
N MET A 1 13.48 -12.64 20.81
CA MET A 1 12.40 -11.98 21.57
C MET A 1 11.57 -11.22 20.56
N ALA A 2 10.26 -11.38 20.57
CA ALA A 2 9.38 -10.65 19.66
C ALA A 2 9.21 -9.23 20.19
N SER A 3 9.62 -8.20 19.44
CA SER A 3 9.32 -6.83 19.85
C SER A 3 9.03 -5.93 18.67
N ILE A 4 7.94 -5.17 18.77
CA ILE A 4 7.73 -4.00 17.90
C ILE A 4 8.77 -2.89 18.18
N ASP A 5 9.60 -3.04 19.22
CA ASP A 5 10.75 -2.17 19.47
C ASP A 5 11.96 -2.52 18.59
N ASP A 6 11.92 -3.63 17.85
CA ASP A 6 12.95 -3.97 16.88
C ASP A 6 13.03 -2.90 15.79
N SER A 7 14.22 -2.77 15.19
CA SER A 7 14.45 -1.76 14.17
C SER A 7 13.68 -2.08 12.89
N ILE A 8 13.09 -1.08 12.24
CA ILE A 8 12.45 -1.25 10.92
C ILE A 8 13.44 -1.55 9.79
N PHE A 9 14.75 -1.48 10.07
CA PHE A 9 15.85 -1.70 9.12
C PHE A 9 16.62 -2.99 9.38
N SER A 10 16.22 -3.80 10.37
CA SER A 10 16.80 -5.12 10.59
C SER A 10 16.26 -6.15 9.58
N ASP A 11 16.72 -7.40 9.72
CA ASP A 11 16.18 -8.55 8.99
C ASP A 11 14.66 -8.69 9.18
N ALA A 12 14.05 -9.54 8.34
CA ALA A 12 12.61 -9.73 8.30
C ALA A 12 12.01 -9.97 9.71
N PRO A 13 10.92 -9.26 10.07
CA PRO A 13 10.33 -9.39 11.40
C PRO A 13 9.90 -10.84 11.69
N ALA A 14 10.10 -11.28 12.94
CA ALA A 14 9.60 -12.57 13.40
C ALA A 14 8.07 -12.66 13.23
N ALA A 15 7.53 -13.88 13.09
CA ALA A 15 6.09 -14.10 12.85
C ALA A 15 5.18 -13.42 13.90
N THR A 16 5.59 -13.43 15.16
CA THR A 16 4.92 -12.72 16.26
C THR A 16 4.93 -11.19 16.08
N THR A 17 6.04 -10.61 15.61
CA THR A 17 6.15 -9.18 15.34
C THR A 17 5.31 -8.81 14.11
N LYS A 18 5.31 -9.65 13.06
CA LYS A 18 4.43 -9.52 11.90
C LYS A 18 2.95 -9.45 12.32
N HIS A 19 2.52 -10.36 13.20
CA HIS A 19 1.14 -10.38 13.69
C HIS A 19 0.76 -9.08 14.41
N LEU A 20 1.62 -8.59 15.32
CA LEU A 20 1.40 -7.32 16.03
C LEU A 20 1.35 -6.11 15.09
N ILE A 21 2.21 -6.09 14.06
CA ILE A 21 2.20 -5.03 13.05
C ILE A 21 0.88 -5.04 12.27
N ALA A 22 0.44 -6.22 11.79
CA ALA A 22 -0.81 -6.36 11.07
C ALA A 22 -2.03 -5.94 11.91
N GLU A 23 -2.05 -6.32 13.18
CA GLU A 23 -3.10 -5.92 14.13
C GLU A 23 -3.15 -4.39 14.32
N ARG A 24 -1.98 -3.72 14.39
CA ARG A 24 -1.94 -2.25 14.47
C ARG A 24 -2.38 -1.59 13.17
N LEU A 25 -1.99 -2.12 12.02
CA LEU A 25 -2.36 -1.58 10.71
C LEU A 25 -3.86 -1.65 10.47
N TRP A 26 -4.46 -2.83 10.61
CA TRP A 26 -5.83 -3.09 10.14
C TRP A 26 -6.78 -3.60 11.22
N GLY A 27 -6.28 -3.92 12.41
CA GLY A 27 -7.08 -4.57 13.47
C GLY A 27 -7.00 -6.10 13.41
N PRO A 28 -7.87 -6.80 14.16
CA PRO A 28 -7.91 -8.26 14.19
C PRO A 28 -8.10 -8.83 12.78
N GLN A 29 -7.25 -9.75 12.35
CA GLN A 29 -7.29 -10.28 10.99
C GLN A 29 -8.55 -11.14 10.77
N PRO A 30 -9.27 -11.00 9.64
CA PRO A 30 -10.49 -11.76 9.42
C PRO A 30 -10.18 -13.25 9.22
N ILE A 31 -11.04 -14.11 9.78
CA ILE A 31 -11.03 -15.54 9.48
C ILE A 31 -11.77 -15.73 8.16
N VAL A 32 -11.02 -15.72 7.07
CA VAL A 32 -11.58 -15.91 5.73
C VAL A 32 -11.59 -17.40 5.40
N GLN A 33 -12.73 -17.96 5.01
CA GLN A 33 -12.83 -19.35 4.53
C GLN A 33 -12.56 -19.48 3.03
N GLN A 34 -12.81 -18.39 2.29
CA GLN A 34 -12.60 -18.28 0.86
C GLN A 34 -12.32 -16.82 0.49
N PHE A 35 -11.17 -16.57 -0.13
CA PHE A 35 -10.80 -15.26 -0.64
C PHE A 35 -11.66 -14.88 -1.86
N SER A 36 -11.67 -13.59 -2.20
CA SER A 36 -12.41 -13.06 -3.36
C SER A 36 -12.03 -13.72 -4.69
N ASN A 37 -10.81 -14.22 -4.79
CA ASN A 37 -10.31 -14.96 -5.96
C ASN A 37 -10.71 -16.45 -5.96
N GLY A 38 -11.55 -16.87 -5.02
CA GLY A 38 -12.05 -18.24 -4.89
C GLY A 38 -11.10 -19.21 -4.16
N VAL A 39 -9.88 -18.78 -3.82
CA VAL A 39 -8.91 -19.60 -3.09
C VAL A 39 -9.38 -19.82 -1.66
N ARG A 40 -9.46 -21.09 -1.25
CA ARG A 40 -9.75 -21.45 0.14
C ARG A 40 -8.47 -21.40 0.94
N SER A 41 -8.42 -20.51 1.91
CA SER A 41 -7.44 -20.54 2.99
C SER A 41 -8.19 -20.52 4.31
N ARG A 42 -7.54 -20.96 5.38
CA ARG A 42 -8.06 -20.79 6.75
C ARG A 42 -7.44 -19.57 7.45
N GLU A 43 -6.33 -19.08 6.91
CA GLU A 43 -5.52 -18.00 7.47
C GLU A 43 -5.06 -17.04 6.37
N ILE A 44 -4.89 -15.78 6.74
CA ILE A 44 -4.37 -14.75 5.84
C ILE A 44 -2.85 -14.79 5.90
N GLU A 45 -2.23 -15.23 4.80
CA GLU A 45 -0.77 -15.23 4.67
C GLU A 45 -0.29 -13.86 4.17
N LEU A 46 0.35 -13.10 5.05
CA LEU A 46 0.81 -11.73 4.78
C LEU A 46 2.27 -11.66 4.30
N ASP A 47 2.88 -12.77 3.88
CA ASP A 47 4.30 -12.78 3.51
C ASP A 47 4.62 -11.94 2.27
N ALA A 48 3.69 -11.82 1.31
CA ALA A 48 3.83 -10.87 0.20
C ALA A 48 3.79 -9.41 0.72
N TYR A 49 2.87 -9.11 1.63
CA TYR A 49 2.79 -7.79 2.26
C TYR A 49 4.05 -7.46 3.05
N PHE A 50 4.59 -8.39 3.85
CA PHE A 50 5.80 -8.11 4.64
C PHE A 50 7.05 -7.95 3.78
N ARG A 51 7.13 -8.58 2.60
CA ARG A 51 8.15 -8.27 1.59
C ARG A 51 8.03 -6.82 1.11
N PHE A 52 6.82 -6.38 0.79
CA PHE A 52 6.54 -4.99 0.44
C PHE A 52 6.88 -4.02 1.60
N TYR A 53 6.53 -4.38 2.84
CA TYR A 53 6.80 -3.59 4.04
C TYR A 53 8.29 -3.30 4.19
N ILE A 54 9.13 -4.35 4.17
CA ILE A 54 10.58 -4.23 4.33
C ILE A 54 11.17 -3.42 3.18
N ALA A 55 10.75 -3.70 1.94
CA ALA A 55 11.19 -2.96 0.77
C ALA A 55 10.84 -1.46 0.85
N SER A 56 9.65 -1.12 1.35
CA SER A 56 9.19 0.27 1.51
C SER A 56 9.98 1.01 2.58
N CYS A 57 10.28 0.36 3.71
CA CYS A 57 11.14 0.91 4.76
C CYS A 57 12.57 1.19 4.24
N ALA A 58 13.19 0.20 3.59
CA ALA A 58 14.55 0.32 3.05
C ALA A 58 14.64 1.41 1.96
N ARG A 59 13.66 1.45 1.05
CA ARG A 59 13.57 2.44 -0.02
C ARG A 59 13.43 3.86 0.54
N THR A 60 12.61 4.02 1.57
CA THR A 60 12.42 5.31 2.24
C THR A 60 13.69 5.80 2.95
N LEU A 61 14.41 4.89 3.62
CA LEU A 61 15.70 5.22 4.23
C LEU A 61 16.71 5.71 3.17
N HIS A 62 16.76 5.04 2.02
CA HIS A 62 17.64 5.44 0.93
C HIS A 62 17.28 6.83 0.39
N TYR A 63 16.00 7.11 0.14
CA TYR A 63 15.56 8.42 -0.38
C TYR A 63 15.69 9.57 0.62
N SER A 64 15.60 9.29 1.91
CA SER A 64 15.81 10.28 2.98
C SER A 64 17.30 10.56 3.27
N GLY A 65 18.22 10.04 2.46
CA GLY A 65 19.66 10.24 2.63
C GLY A 65 20.23 9.50 3.84
N GLY A 66 19.64 8.35 4.21
CA GLY A 66 20.11 7.52 5.32
C GLY A 66 19.65 7.97 6.71
N HIS A 67 18.79 8.97 6.81
CA HIS A 67 18.33 9.52 8.09
C HIS A 67 16.80 9.61 8.16
N MET A 68 16.21 8.66 8.89
CA MET A 68 14.78 8.65 9.23
C MET A 68 14.58 9.03 10.71
N PRO A 69 13.56 9.86 11.04
CA PRO A 69 13.23 10.17 12.42
C PRO A 69 12.66 8.97 13.19
N VAL A 70 12.17 7.96 12.47
CA VAL A 70 11.63 6.71 13.03
C VAL A 70 12.61 5.55 12.80
N GLN A 71 12.89 4.81 13.86
CA GLN A 71 13.85 3.70 13.87
C GLN A 71 13.22 2.35 14.21
N THR A 72 12.07 2.33 14.90
CA THR A 72 11.40 1.10 15.38
C THR A 72 10.01 0.91 14.78
N HIS A 73 9.55 -0.35 14.74
CA HIS A 73 8.20 -0.64 14.24
C HIS A 73 7.13 0.07 15.09
N ARG A 74 7.32 0.18 16.41
CA ARG A 74 6.41 0.86 17.33
C ARG A 74 6.19 2.31 16.92
N GLN A 75 7.26 3.08 16.75
CA GLN A 75 7.17 4.48 16.33
C GLN A 75 6.43 4.65 15.00
N LEU A 76 6.65 3.73 14.04
CA LEU A 76 5.94 3.76 12.77
C LEU A 76 4.45 3.43 12.94
N MET A 77 4.13 2.46 13.81
CA MET A 77 2.75 2.09 14.12
C MET A 77 2.01 3.20 14.88
N ASP A 78 2.70 3.99 15.71
CA ASP A 78 2.11 5.13 16.41
C ASP A 78 1.68 6.23 15.43
N ILE A 79 2.42 6.42 14.33
CA ILE A 79 2.02 7.31 13.23
C ILE A 79 0.81 6.73 12.49
N VAL A 80 0.81 5.42 12.21
CA VAL A 80 -0.35 4.74 11.61
C VAL A 80 -1.60 4.92 12.45
N GLN A 81 -1.51 4.82 13.78
CA GLN A 81 -2.67 5.06 14.65
C GLN A 81 -3.19 6.49 14.54
N GLN A 82 -2.30 7.49 14.48
CA GLN A 82 -2.72 8.88 14.27
C GLN A 82 -3.42 9.08 12.91
N LEU A 83 -2.94 8.43 11.85
CA LEU A 83 -3.60 8.44 10.55
C LEU A 83 -5.00 7.83 10.62
N ARG A 84 -5.13 6.68 11.29
CA ARG A 84 -6.42 5.98 11.47
C ARG A 84 -7.41 6.77 12.33
N SER A 85 -6.93 7.56 13.29
CA SER A 85 -7.80 8.45 14.08
C SER A 85 -8.20 9.73 13.34
N GLY A 86 -7.80 9.89 12.07
CA GLY A 86 -8.16 11.06 11.26
C GLY A 86 -7.33 12.31 11.57
N CYS A 87 -6.16 12.17 12.21
CA CYS A 87 -5.27 13.32 12.43
C CYS A 87 -4.79 13.89 11.09
N SER A 88 -4.70 15.22 11.01
CA SER A 88 -4.18 15.87 9.81
C SER A 88 -2.68 15.63 9.68
N ARG A 89 -2.19 15.73 8.44
CA ARG A 89 -0.76 15.67 8.13
C ARG A 89 0.06 16.62 9.01
N ASP A 90 -0.43 17.85 9.20
CA ASP A 90 0.27 18.87 9.99
C ASP A 90 0.36 18.53 11.47
N THR A 91 -0.73 17.99 12.04
CA THR A 91 -0.74 17.52 13.42
C THR A 91 0.28 16.41 13.64
N ILE A 92 0.35 15.45 12.72
CA ILE A 92 1.30 14.34 12.77
C ILE A 92 2.74 14.84 12.58
N ARG A 93 2.96 15.78 11.64
CA ARG A 93 4.27 16.38 11.43
C ARG A 93 4.80 17.02 12.71
N ASN A 94 3.95 17.77 13.40
CA ASN A 94 4.28 18.44 14.66
C ASN A 94 4.55 17.46 15.81
N SER A 95 4.02 16.24 15.78
CA SER A 95 4.26 15.22 16.82
C SER A 95 5.57 14.46 16.62
N ILE A 96 6.07 14.34 15.38
CA ILE A 96 7.32 13.63 15.05
C ILE A 96 8.53 14.55 15.21
N SER A 97 8.54 15.68 14.50
CA SER A 97 9.66 16.64 14.49
C SER A 97 9.30 17.85 13.61
N PRO A 98 9.68 19.08 13.99
CA PRO A 98 9.46 20.28 13.17
C PRO A 98 10.30 20.33 11.88
N LEU A 99 11.16 19.34 11.61
CA LEU A 99 12.00 19.28 10.42
C LEU A 99 11.27 18.66 9.21
N HIS A 100 11.62 19.10 7.99
CA HIS A 100 11.07 18.62 6.71
C HIS A 100 11.19 17.10 6.45
N ARG A 101 11.91 16.34 7.28
CA ARG A 101 12.07 14.88 7.15
C ARG A 101 10.90 14.07 7.73
N ALA A 102 9.97 14.73 8.43
CA ALA A 102 8.77 14.07 8.95
C ALA A 102 7.83 13.65 7.81
N ASP A 103 7.76 14.42 6.72
CA ASP A 103 6.90 14.12 5.56
C ASP A 103 7.20 12.76 4.95
N ASP A 104 8.47 12.38 4.83
CA ASP A 104 8.89 11.08 4.32
C ASP A 104 8.43 9.91 5.20
N THR A 105 8.35 10.14 6.51
CA THR A 105 7.91 9.09 7.44
C THR A 105 6.39 8.97 7.42
N ILE A 106 5.68 10.09 7.30
CA ILE A 106 4.22 10.12 7.17
C ILE A 106 3.78 9.43 5.88
N ASP A 107 4.45 9.72 4.76
CA ASP A 107 4.19 9.06 3.48
C ASP A 107 4.44 7.55 3.55
N LEU A 108 5.49 7.12 4.28
CA LEU A 108 5.74 5.69 4.52
C LEU A 108 4.61 5.06 5.31
N ALA A 109 4.19 5.69 6.42
CA ALA A 109 3.11 5.17 7.25
C ALA A 109 1.81 5.02 6.46
N ALA A 110 1.44 6.02 5.65
CA ALA A 110 0.28 5.96 4.77
C ALA A 110 0.43 4.87 3.68
N GLN A 111 1.62 4.75 3.08
CA GLN A 111 1.91 3.72 2.08
C GLN A 111 1.80 2.31 2.67
N LEU A 112 2.28 2.08 3.89
CA LEU A 112 2.18 0.78 4.55
C LEU A 112 0.75 0.44 4.96
N LEU A 113 -0.03 1.45 5.35
CA LEU A 113 -1.43 1.29 5.73
C LEU A 113 -2.32 0.94 4.52
N LEU A 114 -2.08 1.58 3.36
CA LEU A 114 -2.99 1.55 2.22
C LEU A 114 -2.43 0.87 0.96
N MET A 115 -1.14 0.54 0.92
CA MET A 115 -0.43 0.08 -0.28
C MET A 115 -0.61 1.03 -1.47
N LEU A 116 -0.54 2.33 -1.18
CA LEU A 116 -0.65 3.42 -2.16
C LEU A 116 0.64 4.23 -2.24
N SER A 117 0.96 4.71 -3.43
CA SER A 117 2.11 5.59 -3.66
C SER A 117 1.75 7.06 -3.38
N PHE A 118 2.33 7.64 -2.32
CA PHE A 118 2.16 9.07 -1.96
C PHE A 118 3.33 9.94 -2.39
N ARG A 119 4.50 9.33 -2.61
CA ARG A 119 5.74 10.02 -2.97
C ARG A 119 5.90 10.19 -4.47
N SER A 120 6.67 11.21 -4.84
CA SER A 120 7.28 11.29 -6.16
C SER A 120 8.68 10.67 -6.06
N PRO A 121 8.95 9.51 -6.67
CA PRO A 121 10.34 9.14 -6.91
C PRO A 121 10.95 10.21 -7.83
N GLN A 122 12.11 10.74 -7.46
CA GLN A 122 12.86 11.70 -8.28
C GLN A 122 13.27 11.11 -9.66
N TYR A 123 13.08 9.80 -9.81
CA TYR A 123 13.36 8.99 -11.00
C TYR A 123 12.24 7.97 -11.29
N ALA A 124 10.98 8.35 -11.06
CA ALA A 124 9.85 7.44 -11.30
C ALA A 124 9.79 7.06 -12.78
N ILE A 125 9.79 5.76 -13.04
CA ILE A 125 9.46 5.22 -14.36
C ILE A 125 8.08 5.77 -14.72
N SER A 126 7.96 6.38 -15.89
CA SER A 126 6.70 6.89 -16.43
C SER A 126 5.62 5.81 -16.35
N GLY A 127 4.54 6.04 -15.59
CA GLY A 127 3.37 5.16 -15.57
C GLY A 127 2.71 4.91 -14.22
N THR A 128 3.41 5.07 -13.09
CA THR A 128 2.82 4.81 -11.76
C THR A 128 1.95 5.98 -11.27
N GLU A 129 0.72 5.68 -10.90
CA GLU A 129 -0.23 6.62 -10.31
C GLU A 129 0.14 6.97 -8.88
N ARG A 130 -0.02 8.26 -8.57
CA ARG A 130 0.28 8.83 -7.27
C ARG A 130 -0.97 9.44 -6.67
N VAL A 131 -1.18 9.17 -5.38
CA VAL A 131 -2.13 9.93 -4.57
C VAL A 131 -1.48 11.24 -4.14
N LEU A 132 -2.04 12.37 -4.57
CA LEU A 132 -1.60 13.69 -4.13
C LEU A 132 -2.21 14.00 -2.76
N TRP A 133 -1.36 13.99 -1.72
CA TRP A 133 -1.74 14.34 -0.36
C TRP A 133 -0.74 15.35 0.21
N ALA A 134 -1.08 16.64 0.12
CA ALA A 134 -0.22 17.73 0.58
C ALA A 134 -0.56 18.17 2.01
N GLU A 135 -1.84 18.18 2.36
CA GLU A 135 -2.36 18.72 3.63
C GLU A 135 -3.64 17.98 4.06
N GLY A 136 -4.09 18.24 5.29
CA GLY A 136 -5.35 17.69 5.80
C GLY A 136 -5.28 16.20 6.17
N ALA A 137 -6.45 15.60 6.39
CA ALA A 137 -6.58 14.19 6.76
C ALA A 137 -6.38 13.28 5.53
N LEU A 138 -5.73 12.13 5.76
CA LEU A 138 -5.46 11.14 4.71
C LEU A 138 -6.74 10.68 4.00
N GLU A 139 -7.81 10.44 4.76
CA GLU A 139 -9.10 9.97 4.24
C GLU A 139 -9.67 10.91 3.16
N SER A 140 -9.63 12.22 3.39
CA SER A 140 -10.17 13.21 2.44
C SER A 140 -9.42 13.19 1.11
N SER A 141 -8.10 13.06 1.14
CA SER A 141 -7.30 12.97 -0.09
C SER A 141 -7.53 11.65 -0.84
N ILE A 142 -7.73 10.56 -0.11
CA ILE A 142 -8.06 9.25 -0.70
C ILE A 142 -9.44 9.30 -1.35
N GLN A 143 -10.44 9.83 -0.64
CA GLN A 143 -11.78 10.03 -1.20
C GLN A 143 -11.72 10.86 -2.47
N GLN A 144 -11.01 12.00 -2.45
CA GLN A 144 -10.86 12.85 -3.62
C GLN A 144 -10.18 12.12 -4.79
N HIS A 145 -9.14 11.33 -4.53
CA HIS A 145 -8.42 10.58 -5.57
C HIS A 145 -9.29 9.52 -6.24
N PHE A 146 -10.09 8.78 -5.47
CA PHE A 146 -10.98 7.75 -5.99
C PHE A 146 -12.39 8.25 -6.36
N SER A 147 -12.69 9.55 -6.18
CA SER A 147 -13.97 10.18 -6.58
C SER A 147 -14.07 10.46 -8.09
N GLY A 148 -13.31 9.73 -8.92
CA GLY A 148 -13.35 9.85 -10.37
C GLY A 148 -14.76 9.69 -10.95
N PRO A 149 -14.98 10.10 -12.21
CA PRO A 149 -16.28 10.00 -12.84
C PRO A 149 -16.79 8.57 -12.74
N LYS A 150 -17.94 8.38 -12.09
CA LYS A 150 -18.66 7.10 -12.13
C LYS A 150 -18.91 6.83 -13.61
N LEU A 151 -18.18 5.86 -14.16
CA LEU A 151 -18.44 5.37 -15.51
C LEU A 151 -19.93 5.05 -15.55
N THR A 152 -20.64 5.66 -16.51
CA THR A 152 -22.04 5.35 -16.76
C THR A 152 -22.20 3.84 -16.78
N ASP A 153 -23.16 3.32 -16.00
CA ASP A 153 -23.54 1.91 -15.74
C ASP A 153 -23.85 1.12 -17.02
N THR A 154 -22.96 1.19 -17.99
CA THR A 154 -22.96 0.37 -19.18
C THR A 154 -22.30 -0.90 -18.71
N THR A 155 -23.09 -1.83 -18.20
CA THR A 155 -22.65 -3.18 -17.89
C THR A 155 -22.08 -3.78 -19.19
N VAL A 156 -20.78 -3.63 -19.40
CA VAL A 156 -20.07 -4.32 -20.48
C VAL A 156 -19.86 -5.73 -19.95
N THR A 157 -20.68 -6.67 -20.42
CA THR A 157 -20.42 -8.08 -20.19
C THR A 157 -19.22 -8.48 -21.03
N LEU A 158 -18.07 -8.63 -20.38
CA LEU A 158 -16.89 -9.19 -21.00
C LEU A 158 -17.16 -10.68 -21.26
N ASP A 159 -16.82 -11.15 -22.47
CA ASP A 159 -16.98 -12.54 -22.85
C ASP A 159 -16.13 -13.44 -21.93
N ALA A 160 -16.50 -14.72 -21.79
CA ALA A 160 -15.70 -15.71 -21.08
C ALA A 160 -14.29 -15.87 -21.69
N GLU A 161 -14.11 -15.52 -22.96
CA GLU A 161 -12.80 -15.46 -23.61
C GLU A 161 -11.93 -14.28 -23.15
N PHE A 162 -12.48 -13.29 -22.43
CA PHE A 162 -11.72 -12.17 -21.88
C PHE A 162 -10.94 -12.59 -20.62
N THR A 163 -9.92 -13.43 -20.84
CA THR A 163 -9.00 -13.92 -19.81
C THR A 163 -7.67 -13.17 -19.89
N GLY A 164 -6.90 -13.14 -18.80
CA GLY A 164 -5.55 -12.54 -18.81
C GLY A 164 -4.65 -13.09 -19.92
N TYR A 165 -4.71 -14.41 -20.16
CA TYR A 165 -3.99 -15.05 -21.27
C TYR A 165 -4.40 -14.51 -22.65
N ASN A 166 -5.69 -14.29 -22.88
CA ASN A 166 -6.17 -13.76 -24.15
C ASN A 166 -5.93 -12.24 -24.28
N ILE A 167 -5.87 -11.49 -23.18
CA ILE A 167 -5.45 -10.08 -23.20
C ILE A 167 -4.00 -9.98 -23.71
N GLU A 168 -3.10 -10.81 -23.18
CA GLU A 168 -1.71 -10.85 -23.66
C GLU A 168 -1.61 -11.31 -25.11
N LYS A 169 -2.30 -12.41 -25.46
CA LYS A 169 -2.15 -13.06 -26.77
C LYS A 169 -2.86 -12.33 -27.91
N VAL A 170 -4.03 -11.74 -27.65
CA VAL A 170 -4.91 -11.17 -28.69
C VAL A 170 -4.80 -9.66 -28.74
N ALA A 171 -4.74 -8.98 -27.58
CA ALA A 171 -4.62 -7.53 -27.52
C ALA A 171 -3.15 -7.06 -27.50
N GLY A 172 -2.19 -7.96 -27.27
CA GLY A 172 -0.77 -7.60 -27.15
C GLY A 172 -0.47 -6.79 -25.90
N ILE A 173 -1.33 -6.87 -24.88
CA ILE A 173 -1.20 -6.13 -23.62
C ILE A 173 -0.64 -7.08 -22.56
N GLU A 174 0.61 -6.85 -22.13
CA GLU A 174 1.31 -7.65 -21.13
C GLU A 174 0.80 -7.38 -19.70
N ILE A 175 0.83 -8.38 -18.82
CA ILE A 175 0.50 -8.20 -17.40
C ILE A 175 1.74 -7.75 -16.63
N SER A 176 1.65 -6.60 -15.95
CA SER A 176 2.66 -6.12 -15.01
C SER A 176 2.14 -6.18 -13.58
N TRP A 177 2.81 -6.91 -12.69
CA TRP A 177 2.43 -6.96 -11.28
C TRP A 177 2.81 -5.65 -10.57
N THR A 178 1.93 -5.14 -9.70
CA THR A 178 2.16 -3.92 -8.93
C THR A 178 1.84 -4.09 -7.45
N ASP A 179 2.64 -3.45 -6.60
CA ASP A 179 2.39 -3.28 -5.16
C ASP A 179 1.54 -2.03 -4.85
N ASN A 180 1.27 -1.18 -5.85
CA ASN A 180 0.52 0.06 -5.69
C ASN A 180 -0.94 -0.15 -6.13
N LEU A 181 -1.88 -0.02 -5.20
CA LEU A 181 -3.29 -0.25 -5.48
C LEU A 181 -3.86 0.76 -6.49
N ALA A 182 -3.36 2.00 -6.52
CA ALA A 182 -3.78 3.01 -7.49
C ALA A 182 -3.40 2.66 -8.94
N ASP A 183 -2.45 1.73 -9.13
CA ASP A 183 -2.06 1.24 -10.46
C ASP A 183 -2.96 0.11 -10.97
N HIS A 184 -3.84 -0.44 -10.14
CA HIS A 184 -4.66 -1.58 -10.55
C HIS A 184 -5.52 -1.24 -11.79
N LEU A 185 -5.39 -2.06 -12.82
CA LEU A 185 -6.01 -1.94 -14.15
C LEU A 185 -5.59 -0.71 -14.96
N ARG A 186 -4.53 0.00 -14.56
CA ARG A 186 -3.97 1.08 -15.38
C ARG A 186 -3.16 0.50 -16.54
N LEU A 187 -3.32 1.13 -17.70
CA LEU A 187 -2.44 0.95 -18.83
C LEU A 187 -1.17 1.78 -18.61
N ILE A 188 -0.01 1.13 -18.69
CA ILE A 188 1.31 1.73 -18.51
C ILE A 188 2.18 1.45 -19.75
N GLU A 189 3.36 2.07 -19.81
CA GLU A 189 4.32 1.89 -20.92
C GLU A 189 3.68 2.09 -22.31
N GLY A 190 2.95 3.19 -22.50
CA GLY A 190 2.31 3.49 -23.78
C GLY A 190 1.20 2.52 -24.17
N GLU A 191 0.43 2.04 -23.18
CA GLU A 191 -0.72 1.14 -23.36
C GLU A 191 -0.38 -0.30 -23.76
N THR A 192 0.87 -0.70 -23.61
CA THR A 192 1.34 -2.05 -23.89
C THR A 192 1.27 -3.00 -22.69
N LYS A 193 1.10 -2.44 -21.48
CA LYS A 193 1.03 -3.21 -20.24
C LYS A 193 -0.16 -2.79 -19.40
N VAL A 194 -0.79 -3.76 -18.75
CA VAL A 194 -1.81 -3.52 -17.72
C VAL A 194 -1.24 -3.86 -16.35
N ALA A 195 -1.35 -2.94 -15.41
CA ALA A 195 -0.87 -3.16 -14.04
C ALA A 195 -1.92 -3.93 -13.21
N ILE A 196 -1.52 -5.05 -12.59
CA ILE A 196 -2.39 -5.88 -11.75
C ILE A 196 -1.85 -5.90 -10.32
N PHE A 197 -2.60 -5.28 -9.42
CA PHE A 197 -2.37 -5.39 -7.98
C PHE A 197 -2.60 -6.84 -7.48
N HIS A 198 -1.63 -7.41 -6.76
CA HIS A 198 -1.61 -8.84 -6.44
C HIS A 198 -1.70 -9.18 -4.94
N HIS A 199 -1.77 -8.19 -4.03
CA HIS A 199 -1.86 -8.46 -2.59
C HIS A 199 -3.30 -8.75 -2.16
N VAL A 200 -3.83 -9.90 -2.59
CA VAL A 200 -5.21 -10.32 -2.26
C VAL A 200 -5.42 -10.41 -0.74
N ALA A 201 -4.44 -10.98 -0.02
CA ALA A 201 -4.47 -11.07 1.44
C ALA A 201 -4.66 -9.70 2.10
N PHE A 202 -3.96 -8.67 1.62
CA PHE A 202 -4.11 -7.29 2.09
C PHE A 202 -5.52 -6.74 1.83
N LEU A 203 -6.10 -6.98 0.64
CA LEU A 203 -7.45 -6.50 0.34
C LEU A 203 -8.51 -7.07 1.29
N GLU A 204 -8.32 -8.30 1.74
CA GLU A 204 -9.25 -8.94 2.69
C GLU A 204 -9.14 -8.32 4.09
N CYS A 205 -7.95 -7.85 4.49
CA CYS A 205 -7.75 -7.07 5.71
C CYS A 205 -8.48 -5.72 5.68
N GLN A 206 -8.72 -5.15 4.49
CA GLN A 206 -9.33 -3.83 4.29
C GLN A 206 -10.87 -3.86 4.24
N LYS A 207 -11.51 -5.03 4.29
CA LYS A 207 -12.97 -5.17 4.17
C LYS A 207 -13.74 -4.95 5.48
N GLN A 208 -13.07 -4.55 6.55
CA GLN A 208 -13.67 -4.33 7.87
C GLN A 208 -14.26 -2.94 7.99
#